data_AF-A0A951XF85-F1
#
_entry.id   AF-A0A951XF85-F1
#
_cell.length_a   1.000
_cell.length_b   1.000
_cell.length_c   1.000
_cell.angle_alpha   90.00
_cell.angle_beta   90.00
_cell.angle_gamma   90.00
#
_symmetry.space_group_name_H-M   'P 1'
#
loop_
_entity.id
_entity.type
_entity.pdbx_description
1 polymer ?
#
loop_
_entity_poly.entity_id
_entity_poly.type
_entity_poly.pdbx_seq_one_letter_code
_entity_poly.pdbx_strand_id
1 'polypeptide(L)'
;NLTTASTQLNELLDTQKGSLSKTLGNLNDFTGNLKNNNDTITTIFSNLKGLTGNLAELDLKNTLTQLDGAVGQLNHTLQKINNSEGTLGLLVNDKKLYSNLNSTANSLNLLLQDFRIQPRRYTGGIVFGKKDKSPPLMTPLPDTLSTPPVMNKKRK
;
A
#
# COMPACT_ATOMS: atom_id res chain seq x y z
N ASN A 1 45.56 -24.18 -60.58
CA ASN A 1 46.08 -23.35 -59.47
C ASN A 1 45.35 -22.02 -59.33
N LEU A 2 45.30 -21.14 -60.33
CA LEU A 2 44.57 -19.87 -60.22
C LEU A 2 43.05 -20.03 -60.08
N THR A 3 42.45 -20.90 -60.89
CA THR A 3 41.00 -21.19 -60.87
C THR A 3 40.55 -21.74 -59.52
N THR A 4 41.30 -22.68 -58.94
CA THR A 4 41.03 -23.23 -57.61
C THR A 4 41.08 -22.16 -56.52
N ALA A 5 42.09 -21.27 -56.57
CA ALA A 5 42.22 -20.17 -55.62
C ALA A 5 41.08 -19.16 -55.73
N SER A 6 40.62 -18.81 -56.94
CA SER A 6 39.48 -17.91 -57.13
C SER A 6 38.17 -18.53 -56.62
N THR A 7 37.99 -19.85 -56.78
CA THR A 7 36.80 -20.54 -56.27
C THR A 7 36.77 -20.54 -54.75
N GLN A 8 37.89 -20.88 -54.10
CA GLN A 8 38.00 -20.87 -52.63
C GLN A 8 37.80 -19.46 -52.05
N LEU A 9 38.31 -18.43 -52.74
CA LEU A 9 38.07 -17.05 -52.34
C LEU A 9 36.60 -16.67 -52.45
N ASN A 10 35.91 -17.09 -53.51
CA ASN A 10 34.47 -16.84 -53.66
C ASN A 10 33.65 -17.56 -52.58
N GLU A 11 33.96 -18.81 -52.26
CA GLU A 11 33.30 -19.55 -51.17
C GLU A 11 33.50 -18.87 -49.81
N LEU A 12 34.71 -18.38 -49.54
CA LEU A 12 35.02 -17.60 -48.34
C LEU A 12 34.20 -16.30 -48.31
N LEU A 13 34.18 -15.54 -49.41
CA LEU A 13 33.45 -14.27 -49.51
C LEU A 13 31.95 -14.47 -49.31
N ASP A 14 31.36 -15.52 -49.89
CA ASP A 14 29.95 -15.86 -49.68
C ASP A 14 29.67 -16.26 -48.23
N THR A 15 30.54 -17.05 -47.62
CA THR A 15 30.42 -17.44 -46.20
C THR A 15 30.50 -16.23 -45.27
N GLN A 16 31.42 -15.29 -45.55
CA GLN A 16 31.57 -14.06 -44.77
C GLN A 16 30.39 -13.12 -44.98
N LYS A 17 29.86 -12.99 -46.19
CA LYS A 17 28.64 -12.22 -46.49
C LYS A 17 27.43 -12.75 -45.73
N GLY A 18 27.29 -14.08 -45.66
CA GLY A 18 26.24 -14.73 -44.87
C GLY A 18 26.38 -14.46 -43.37
N SER A 19 27.60 -14.58 -42.83
CA SER A 19 27.90 -14.32 -41.41
C SER A 19 27.70 -12.85 -41.03
N LEU A 20 28.09 -11.92 -41.90
CA LEU A 20 27.88 -10.49 -41.73
C LEU A 20 26.40 -10.15 -41.73
N SER A 21 25.63 -10.70 -42.67
CA SER A 21 24.18 -10.51 -42.74
C SER A 21 23.49 -10.97 -41.45
N LYS A 22 23.86 -12.15 -40.92
CA LYS A 22 23.35 -12.64 -39.64
C LYS A 22 23.71 -11.72 -38.47
N THR A 23 24.93 -11.21 -38.44
CA THR A 23 25.39 -10.27 -37.40
C THR A 23 24.59 -8.97 -37.45
N LEU A 24 24.37 -8.42 -38.64
CA LEU A 24 23.56 -7.21 -38.84
C LEU A 24 22.10 -7.43 -38.43
N GLY A 25 21.53 -8.60 -38.76
CA GLY A 25 20.20 -9.01 -38.30
C GLY A 25 20.10 -9.07 -36.78
N ASN A 26 21.05 -9.75 -36.12
CA ASN A 26 21.11 -9.83 -34.66
C ASN A 26 21.28 -8.46 -34.00
N LEU A 27 22.07 -7.56 -34.59
CA LEU A 27 22.23 -6.19 -34.10
C LEU A 27 20.93 -5.39 -34.25
N ASN A 28 20.21 -5.57 -35.35
CA ASN A 28 18.91 -4.95 -35.56
C ASN A 28 17.88 -5.47 -34.54
N ASP A 29 17.85 -6.77 -34.27
CA ASP A 29 16.96 -7.37 -33.28
C ASP A 29 17.32 -6.92 -31.86
N PHE A 30 18.63 -6.86 -31.54
CA PHE A 30 19.11 -6.38 -30.24
C PHE A 30 18.71 -4.91 -30.01
N THR A 31 18.93 -4.04 -31.00
CA THR A 31 18.57 -2.62 -30.90
C THR A 31 17.06 -2.40 -30.89
N GLY A 32 16.29 -3.20 -31.62
CA GLY A 32 14.83 -3.23 -31.55
C GLY A 32 14.33 -3.67 -30.18
N ASN A 33 14.91 -4.73 -29.60
CA ASN A 33 14.61 -5.18 -28.25
C ASN A 33 14.94 -4.11 -27.21
N LEU A 34 16.09 -3.42 -27.34
CA LEU A 34 16.46 -2.31 -26.45
C LEU A 34 15.41 -1.18 -26.50
N LYS A 35 14.95 -0.80 -27.71
CA LYS A 35 13.91 0.20 -27.89
C LYS A 35 12.57 -0.21 -27.25
N ASN A 36 12.11 -1.44 -27.52
CA ASN A 36 10.84 -1.95 -26.98
C ASN A 36 10.86 -2.02 -25.44
N ASN A 37 12.00 -2.40 -24.87
CA ASN A 37 12.18 -2.40 -23.42
C ASN A 37 12.20 -0.99 -22.83
N ASN A 38 12.78 -0.01 -23.52
CA ASN A 38 12.75 1.39 -23.08
C ASN A 38 11.32 1.95 -23.01
N ASP A 39 10.47 1.61 -23.98
CA ASP A 39 9.05 2.02 -23.99
C ASP A 39 8.26 1.34 -22.84
N THR A 40 8.57 0.07 -22.57
CA THR A 40 8.02 -0.68 -21.43
C THR A 40 8.44 -0.07 -20.08
N ILE A 41 9.72 0.24 -19.91
CA ILE A 41 10.26 0.88 -18.70
C ILE A 41 9.62 2.25 -18.48
N THR A 42 9.45 3.03 -19.54
CA THR A 42 8.78 4.34 -19.49
C THR A 42 7.33 4.21 -19.01
N THR A 43 6.60 3.21 -19.52
CA THR A 43 5.22 2.92 -19.11
C THR A 43 5.14 2.52 -17.64
N ILE A 44 6.02 1.63 -17.17
CA ILE A 44 6.12 1.25 -15.76
C ILE A 44 6.36 2.48 -14.88
N PHE A 45 7.31 3.33 -15.27
CA PHE A 45 7.62 4.54 -14.50
C PHE A 45 6.43 5.51 -14.45
N SER A 46 5.70 5.69 -15.55
CA SER A 46 4.48 6.50 -15.59
C SER A 46 3.38 5.95 -14.69
N ASN A 47 3.13 4.64 -14.73
CA ASN A 47 2.14 3.98 -13.87
C ASN A 47 2.54 4.07 -12.40
N LEU A 48 3.82 3.93 -12.07
CA LEU A 48 4.33 4.12 -10.70
C LEU A 48 4.16 5.57 -10.24
N LYS A 49 4.42 6.55 -11.09
CA LYS A 49 4.16 7.97 -10.79
C LYS A 49 2.66 8.22 -10.55
N GLY A 50 1.78 7.65 -11.37
CA GLY A 50 0.33 7.75 -11.19
C GLY A 50 -0.15 7.10 -9.89
N LEU A 51 0.32 5.89 -9.59
CA LEU A 51 0.02 5.20 -8.33
C LEU A 51 0.51 5.99 -7.12
N THR A 52 1.76 6.45 -7.14
CA THR A 52 2.35 7.23 -6.03
C THR A 52 1.67 8.59 -5.87
N GLY A 53 1.25 9.23 -6.97
CA GLY A 53 0.42 10.43 -6.95
C GLY A 53 -0.93 10.19 -6.30
N ASN A 54 -1.69 9.18 -6.77
CA ASN A 54 -2.98 8.81 -6.20
C ASN A 54 -2.88 8.42 -4.71
N LEU A 55 -1.79 7.74 -4.30
CA LEU A 55 -1.52 7.44 -2.89
C LEU A 55 -1.18 8.70 -2.07
N ALA A 56 -0.51 9.69 -2.66
CA ALA A 56 -0.21 10.96 -2.01
C ALA A 56 -1.44 11.88 -1.92
N GLU A 57 -2.38 11.75 -2.86
CA GLU A 57 -3.68 12.46 -2.86
C GLU A 57 -4.70 11.87 -1.89
N LEU A 58 -4.53 10.60 -1.49
CA LEU A 58 -5.29 10.05 -0.37
C LEU A 58 -4.88 10.78 0.91
N ASP A 59 -5.71 11.70 1.38
CA ASP A 59 -5.62 12.26 2.73
C ASP A 59 -6.10 11.23 3.75
N LEU A 60 -5.31 10.15 3.87
CA LEU A 60 -5.49 9.09 4.84
C LEU A 60 -5.53 9.66 6.26
N LYS A 61 -4.77 10.73 6.52
CA LYS A 61 -4.78 11.41 7.81
C LYS A 61 -6.16 12.00 8.11
N ASN A 62 -6.71 12.81 7.22
CA ASN A 62 -8.04 13.39 7.39
C ASN A 62 -9.14 12.33 7.43
N THR A 63 -9.06 11.30 6.58
CA THR A 63 -10.01 10.16 6.60
C THR A 63 -9.99 9.45 7.95
N LEU A 64 -8.80 9.16 8.50
CA LEU A 64 -8.66 8.55 9.83
C LEU A 64 -9.15 9.48 10.95
N THR A 65 -8.90 10.78 10.84
CA THR A 65 -9.39 11.78 11.80
C THR A 65 -10.92 11.86 11.80
N GLN A 66 -11.56 11.88 10.62
CA GLN A 66 -13.02 11.89 10.50
C GLN A 66 -13.63 10.58 11.04
N LEU A 67 -13.00 9.44 10.74
CA LEU A 67 -13.45 8.14 11.22
C LEU A 67 -13.33 8.00 12.75
N ASP A 68 -12.23 8.49 13.33
CA ASP A 68 -12.03 8.56 14.78
C ASP A 68 -13.09 9.44 15.46
N GLY A 69 -13.41 10.59 14.87
CA GLY A 69 -14.50 11.46 15.33
C GLY A 69 -15.86 10.76 15.30
N ALA A 70 -16.18 10.05 14.23
CA ALA A 70 -17.42 9.29 14.10
C ALA A 70 -17.52 8.13 15.11
N VAL A 71 -16.43 7.40 15.33
CA VAL A 71 -16.35 6.34 16.36
C VAL A 71 -16.51 6.93 17.77
N GLY A 72 -15.89 8.07 18.04
CA GLY A 72 -16.05 8.79 19.30
C GLY A 72 -17.50 9.23 19.55
N GLN A 73 -18.17 9.77 18.54
CA GLN A 73 -19.59 10.16 18.62
C GLN A 73 -20.51 8.94 18.80
N LEU A 74 -20.20 7.82 18.14
CA LEU A 74 -20.92 6.57 18.33
C LEU A 74 -20.76 6.05 19.77
N ASN A 75 -19.54 6.04 20.31
CA ASN A 75 -19.27 5.66 21.70
C ASN A 75 -20.04 6.54 22.69
N HIS A 76 -20.03 7.87 22.48
CA HIS A 76 -20.78 8.81 23.32
C HIS A 76 -22.29 8.56 23.28
N THR A 77 -22.82 8.28 22.09
CA THR A 77 -24.24 7.95 21.91
C THR A 77 -24.60 6.66 22.62
N LEU A 78 -23.75 5.62 22.51
CA LEU A 78 -23.94 4.35 23.20
C LEU A 78 -23.86 4.51 24.73
N GLN A 79 -22.96 5.33 25.26
CA GLN A 79 -22.88 5.63 26.69
C GLN A 79 -24.16 6.31 27.21
N LYS A 80 -24.73 7.26 26.45
CA LYS A 80 -26.01 7.89 26.80
C LYS A 80 -27.17 6.91 26.81
N ILE A 81 -27.20 5.98 25.85
CA ILE A 81 -28.20 4.90 25.81
C ILE A 81 -28.05 3.98 27.03
N ASN A 82 -26.83 3.59 27.39
CA ASN A 82 -26.54 2.72 28.54
C ASN A 82 -26.97 3.35 29.88
N ASN A 83 -26.87 4.67 30.00
CA ASN A 83 -27.23 5.39 31.23
C ASN A 83 -28.75 5.60 31.40
N SER A 84 -29.59 5.11 30.46
CA SER A 84 -31.06 5.25 30.50
C SER A 84 -31.59 6.70 30.58
N GLU A 85 -30.74 7.70 30.30
CA GLU A 85 -31.13 9.11 30.30
C GLU A 85 -31.83 9.47 28.97
N GLY A 86 -33.15 9.68 29.03
CA GLY A 86 -33.97 10.18 27.92
C GLY A 86 -34.82 9.12 27.19
N THR A 87 -35.70 9.58 26.30
CA THR A 87 -36.67 8.76 25.54
C THR A 87 -36.03 7.69 24.65
N LEU A 88 -34.76 7.85 24.25
CA LEU A 88 -33.98 6.85 23.51
C LEU A 88 -33.55 5.66 24.37
N GLY A 89 -33.24 5.88 25.66
CA GLY A 89 -32.96 4.80 26.62
C GLY A 89 -34.20 3.92 26.90
N LEU A 90 -35.40 4.49 26.73
CA LEU A 90 -36.67 3.76 26.80
C LEU A 90 -37.04 3.05 25.48
N LEU A 91 -36.49 3.50 24.34
CA LEU A 91 -36.80 2.97 22.99
C LEU A 91 -35.84 1.87 22.54
N VAL A 92 -34.55 1.95 22.89
CA VAL A 92 -33.54 0.93 22.55
C VAL A 92 -33.52 -0.16 23.62
N ASN A 93 -34.60 -0.93 23.70
CA ASN A 93 -34.70 -2.09 24.62
C ASN A 93 -34.04 -3.36 24.04
N ASP A 94 -33.55 -3.30 22.80
CA ASP A 94 -32.85 -4.41 22.18
C ASP A 94 -31.39 -4.45 22.63
N LYS A 95 -31.15 -5.18 23.73
CA LYS A 95 -29.81 -5.49 24.26
C LYS A 95 -28.87 -6.07 23.20
N LYS A 96 -29.39 -6.77 22.19
CA LYS A 96 -28.59 -7.36 21.10
C LYS A 96 -28.10 -6.28 20.14
N LEU A 97 -28.95 -5.33 19.77
CA LEU A 97 -28.54 -4.19 18.92
C LEU A 97 -27.48 -3.33 19.63
N TYR A 98 -27.69 -3.00 20.91
CA TYR A 98 -26.71 -2.26 21.71
C TYR A 98 -25.36 -3.01 21.78
N SER A 99 -25.41 -4.32 22.11
CA SER A 99 -24.20 -5.15 22.18
C SER A 99 -23.44 -5.22 20.85
N ASN A 100 -24.18 -5.37 19.74
CA ASN A 100 -23.59 -5.40 18.41
C ASN A 100 -22.92 -4.06 18.06
N LEU A 101 -23.62 -2.93 18.27
CA LEU A 101 -23.08 -1.60 17.99
C LEU A 101 -21.86 -1.27 18.86
N ASN A 102 -21.90 -1.63 20.14
CA ASN A 102 -20.77 -1.47 21.04
C ASN A 102 -19.56 -2.32 20.63
N SER A 103 -19.81 -3.57 20.22
CA SER A 103 -18.76 -4.46 19.68
C SER A 103 -18.15 -3.90 18.39
N THR A 104 -18.98 -3.38 17.49
CA THR A 104 -18.54 -2.73 16.24
C THR A 104 -17.73 -1.48 16.53
N ALA A 105 -18.19 -0.60 17.43
CA ALA A 105 -17.47 0.62 17.81
C ALA A 105 -16.10 0.29 18.42
N ASN A 106 -16.02 -0.73 19.28
CA ASN A 106 -14.77 -1.20 19.85
C ASN A 106 -13.83 -1.78 18.78
N SER A 107 -14.34 -2.60 17.87
CA SER A 107 -13.55 -3.18 16.78
C SER A 107 -12.99 -2.11 15.84
N LEU A 108 -13.78 -1.07 15.54
CA LEU A 108 -13.33 0.08 14.75
C LEU A 108 -12.27 0.89 15.48
N ASN A 109 -12.45 1.13 16.78
CA ASN A 109 -11.45 1.81 17.61
C ASN A 109 -10.11 1.05 17.62
N LEU A 110 -10.15 -0.28 17.79
CA LEU A 110 -8.96 -1.14 17.72
C LEU A 110 -8.26 -1.04 16.36
N LEU A 111 -9.04 -1.11 15.27
CA LEU A 111 -8.51 -1.03 13.92
C LEU A 111 -7.85 0.34 13.64
N LEU A 112 -8.48 1.43 14.06
CA LEU A 112 -7.95 2.78 13.92
C LEU A 112 -6.62 2.95 14.66
N GLN A 113 -6.55 2.44 15.88
CA GLN A 113 -5.33 2.47 16.69
C GLN A 113 -4.23 1.60 16.08
N ASP A 114 -4.55 0.39 15.62
CA ASP A 114 -3.59 -0.52 14.99
C ASP A 114 -3.04 0.09 13.70
N PHE A 115 -3.88 0.75 12.90
CA PHE A 115 -3.45 1.45 11.70
C PHE A 115 -2.52 2.62 12.02
N ARG A 116 -2.79 3.40 13.07
CA ARG A 116 -1.95 4.53 13.51
C ARG A 116 -0.54 4.06 13.94
N ILE A 117 -0.46 2.96 14.69
CA ILE A 117 0.85 2.46 15.19
C ILE A 117 1.56 1.58 14.16
N GLN A 118 0.83 0.85 13.33
CA GLN A 118 1.37 -0.14 12.38
C GLN A 118 0.77 -0.01 10.97
N PRO A 119 0.96 1.13 10.28
CA PRO A 119 0.39 1.34 8.94
C PRO A 119 0.90 0.30 7.91
N ARG A 120 2.12 -0.23 8.10
CA ARG A 120 2.73 -1.26 7.24
C ARG A 120 1.93 -2.57 7.17
N ARG A 121 1.08 -2.85 8.16
CA ARG A 121 0.19 -4.02 8.15
C ARG A 121 -0.86 -3.93 7.04
N TYR A 122 -1.31 -2.70 6.74
CA TYR A 122 -2.48 -2.44 5.89
C TYR A 122 -2.13 -1.86 4.53
N THR A 123 -0.99 -1.17 4.37
CA THR A 123 -0.52 -0.67 3.07
C THR A 123 0.13 -1.75 2.21
N GLY A 124 0.35 -2.94 2.76
CA GLY A 124 1.06 -4.03 2.10
C GLY A 124 2.56 -3.75 1.91
N GLY A 125 3.34 -4.81 1.64
CA GLY A 125 4.77 -4.72 1.35
C GLY A 125 5.11 -3.95 0.06
N ILE A 126 4.11 -3.39 -0.64
CA ILE A 126 4.28 -2.63 -1.88
C ILE A 126 5.06 -1.34 -1.64
N VAL A 127 4.88 -0.69 -0.47
CA VAL A 127 5.58 0.57 -0.15
C VAL A 127 6.89 0.34 0.63
N PHE A 128 6.98 -0.74 1.43
CA PHE A 128 8.08 -0.96 2.37
C PHE A 128 8.79 -2.32 2.22
N GLY A 129 8.56 -3.04 1.13
CA GLY A 129 9.20 -4.31 0.76
C GLY A 129 8.75 -5.53 1.57
N LYS A 130 8.54 -5.42 2.89
CA LYS A 130 8.17 -6.53 3.76
C LYS A 130 6.87 -6.24 4.52
N LYS A 131 5.94 -7.20 4.49
CA LYS A 131 4.69 -7.15 5.24
C LYS A 131 4.95 -7.40 6.73
N ASP A 132 4.32 -6.59 7.60
CA ASP A 132 4.35 -6.83 9.04
C ASP A 132 3.50 -8.06 9.41
N LYS A 133 4.05 -8.97 10.23
CA LYS A 133 3.41 -10.21 10.66
C LYS A 133 3.04 -10.24 12.16
N SER A 134 3.28 -9.15 12.89
CA SER A 134 2.95 -9.05 14.32
C SER A 134 1.44 -9.24 14.51
N PRO A 135 0.93 -9.69 15.67
CA PRO A 135 -0.52 -9.74 15.90
C PRO A 135 -1.12 -8.32 15.91
N PRO A 136 -2.37 -8.14 15.45
CA PRO A 136 -3.08 -6.85 15.57
C PRO A 136 -3.44 -6.55 17.03
N LEU A 137 -3.73 -5.27 17.33
CA LEU A 137 -4.25 -4.88 18.63
C LEU A 137 -5.54 -5.66 18.97
N MET A 138 -5.50 -6.33 20.12
CA MET A 138 -6.65 -7.08 20.68
C MET A 138 -7.38 -6.28 21.77
N THR A 139 -6.72 -5.26 22.33
CA THR A 139 -7.26 -4.37 23.35
C THR A 139 -6.93 -2.92 23.02
N PRO A 140 -7.84 -1.96 23.28
CA PRO A 140 -7.57 -0.56 23.02
C PRO A 140 -6.37 -0.10 23.82
N LEU A 141 -5.47 0.67 23.20
CA LEU A 141 -4.42 1.37 23.92
C LEU A 141 -5.06 2.43 24.83
N PRO A 142 -4.47 2.70 25.99
CA PRO A 142 -4.87 3.84 26.81
C PRO A 142 -4.76 5.12 25.97
N ASP A 143 -5.78 5.97 26.05
CA ASP A 143 -5.85 7.20 25.28
C ASP A 143 -4.79 8.21 25.76
N THR A 144 -3.62 8.21 25.11
CA THR A 144 -2.49 9.10 25.44
C THR A 144 -2.70 10.53 24.93
N LEU A 145 -3.77 10.79 24.18
CA LEU A 145 -4.15 12.12 23.71
C LEU A 145 -5.10 12.85 24.68
N SER A 146 -5.69 12.12 25.63
CA SER A 146 -6.61 12.67 26.64
C SER A 146 -6.02 12.70 28.06
N THR A 147 -4.79 12.20 28.24
CA THR A 147 -4.06 12.32 29.51
C THR A 147 -3.26 13.63 29.53
N PRO A 148 -3.53 14.58 30.45
CA PRO A 148 -2.65 15.73 30.64
C PRO A 148 -1.23 15.22 30.95
N PRO A 149 -0.16 15.86 30.43
CA PRO A 149 1.20 15.42 30.71
C PRO A 149 1.38 15.32 32.22
N VAL A 150 1.83 14.15 32.69
CA VAL A 150 2.14 13.93 34.10
C VAL A 150 3.27 14.89 34.46
N MET A 151 2.90 16.03 35.05
CA MET A 151 3.86 16.97 35.63
C MET A 151 4.53 16.22 36.77
N ASN A 152 5.76 15.77 36.51
CA ASN A 152 6.60 15.13 37.52
C ASN A 152 6.88 16.18 38.60
N LYS A 153 6.11 16.14 39.70
CA LYS A 153 6.41 16.93 40.90
C LYS A 153 7.74 16.42 41.43
N LYS A 154 8.81 17.14 41.07
CA LYS A 154 10.12 17.00 41.71
C LYS A 154 9.88 17.04 43.23
N ARG A 155 10.17 15.91 43.87
CA ARG A 155 10.24 15.80 45.33
C ARG A 155 11.22 16.86 45.82
N LYS A 156 10.74 17.75 46.70
CA LYS A 156 11.59 18.59 47.55
C LYS A 156 12.12 17.73 48.69
#